data_AF-A0A2E9RX96-F1
#
_entry.id   AF-A0A2E9RX96-F1
#
_cell.length_a   1.000
_cell.length_b   1.000
_cell.length_c   1.000
_cell.angle_alpha   90.00
_cell.angle_beta   90.00
_cell.angle_gamma   90.00
#
_symmetry.space_group_name_H-M   'P 1'
#
loop_
_entity.id
_entity.type
_entity.pdbx_description
1 polymer ?
#
loop_
_entity_poly.entity_id
_entity_poly.type
_entity_poly.pdbx_seq_one_letter_code
_entity_poly.pdbx_strand_id
1 'polypeptide(L)'
;MQHPPIHPVAKPIVANSSKRDFPKEFSIITLVNDGTHYSEMVESFISSGFDTETCEYIYLDNLKSNQWEAYNGLNFGISNASGKHHILCHQDVRLDFDKIDVLRSRINEISKKDPNWGVLGNAGGSLNPNQTYLRITDPTTSNAKVGRLPAKVMSLDENFLLLKASKRLAFSTDLLGFHFYGTDICQQAMFRGMNSYVIDFHLRHLSSGNRNDDFWKLKKDFIESYRKKLADRFIRTTVSRLYLSESKFKSQLFNKPFAMKFLRKTGLYKFFQ
;
A
#
# COMPACT_ATOMS: atom_id res chain seq x y z
N MET A 1 24.58 32.03 -30.50
CA MET A 1 24.85 30.71 -31.10
C MET A 1 23.51 30.08 -31.45
N GLN A 2 23.26 29.76 -32.72
CA GLN A 2 22.08 28.96 -33.09
C GLN A 2 22.34 27.52 -32.66
N HIS A 3 21.38 26.90 -31.98
CA HIS A 3 21.48 25.48 -31.67
C HIS A 3 21.44 24.68 -32.98
N PRO A 4 22.30 23.66 -33.15
CA PRO A 4 22.22 22.78 -34.31
C PRO A 4 20.84 22.11 -34.39
N PRO A 5 20.33 21.84 -35.60
CA PRO A 5 19.00 21.24 -35.78
C PRO A 5 18.92 19.85 -35.11
N ILE A 6 17.83 19.61 -34.38
CA ILE A 6 17.54 18.31 -33.76
C ILE A 6 16.96 17.38 -34.84
N HIS A 7 17.32 16.09 -34.76
CA HIS A 7 16.87 15.06 -35.70
C HIS A 7 15.32 14.93 -35.72
N PRO A 8 14.66 14.80 -36.89
CA PRO A 8 13.19 14.86 -37.01
C PRO A 8 12.43 13.72 -36.32
N VAL A 9 13.09 12.59 -36.06
CA VAL A 9 12.48 11.48 -35.30
C VAL A 9 12.45 11.72 -33.79
N ALA A 10 13.30 12.64 -33.30
CA ALA A 10 13.38 12.94 -31.88
C ALA A 10 12.27 13.93 -31.52
N LYS A 11 11.42 13.54 -30.58
CA LYS A 11 10.39 14.43 -30.02
C LYS A 11 10.89 14.99 -28.69
N PRO A 12 10.91 16.33 -28.51
CA PRO A 12 11.31 16.91 -27.24
C PRO A 12 10.25 16.61 -26.18
N ILE A 13 10.71 16.28 -24.96
CA ILE A 13 9.85 16.29 -23.79
C ILE A 13 9.79 17.74 -23.29
N VAL A 14 8.63 18.38 -23.42
CA VAL A 14 8.45 19.77 -22.98
C VAL A 14 8.29 19.80 -21.46
N ALA A 15 9.09 20.62 -20.77
CA ALA A 15 9.13 20.72 -19.32
C ALA A 15 7.88 21.38 -18.67
N ASN A 16 6.81 21.63 -19.43
CA ASN A 16 5.61 22.27 -18.91
C ASN A 16 4.89 21.33 -17.93
N SER A 17 5.05 21.66 -16.64
CA SER A 17 4.84 20.79 -15.49
C SER A 17 3.54 21.05 -14.74
N SER A 18 2.59 21.80 -15.31
CA SER A 18 1.30 22.03 -14.69
C SER A 18 0.25 21.04 -15.21
N LYS A 19 0.07 19.96 -14.43
CA LYS A 19 -0.91 18.88 -14.55
C LYS A 19 -0.65 17.91 -15.71
N ARG A 20 -0.16 16.71 -15.33
CA ARG A 20 -0.32 15.53 -16.18
C ARG A 20 -1.82 15.33 -16.40
N ASP A 21 -2.25 15.33 -17.64
CA ASP A 21 -3.64 14.97 -17.96
C ASP A 21 -3.78 13.46 -17.76
N PHE A 22 -4.64 13.10 -16.81
CA PHE A 22 -5.02 11.72 -16.56
C PHE A 22 -6.39 11.52 -17.19
N PRO A 23 -6.55 10.61 -18.17
CA PRO A 23 -7.86 10.34 -18.79
C PRO A 23 -8.86 9.76 -17.78
N LYS A 24 -8.37 9.18 -16.68
CA LYS A 24 -9.18 8.63 -15.59
C LYS A 24 -8.84 9.28 -14.26
N GLU A 25 -9.82 9.37 -13.37
CA GLU A 25 -9.60 9.77 -11.98
C GLU A 25 -8.95 8.63 -11.19
N PHE A 26 -9.47 7.41 -11.34
CA PHE A 26 -9.00 6.22 -10.64
C PHE A 26 -8.69 5.06 -11.59
N SER A 27 -7.60 4.36 -11.31
CA SER A 27 -7.34 3.01 -11.84
C SER A 27 -7.49 2.02 -10.68
N ILE A 28 -8.43 1.08 -10.80
CA ILE A 28 -8.64 0.02 -9.81
C ILE A 28 -7.87 -1.20 -10.29
N ILE A 29 -6.81 -1.58 -9.57
CA ILE A 29 -5.84 -2.61 -9.95
C ILE A 29 -5.97 -3.79 -8.96
N THR A 30 -6.29 -4.98 -9.46
CA THR A 30 -6.57 -6.15 -8.62
C THR A 30 -5.84 -7.40 -9.11
N LEU A 31 -5.27 -8.19 -8.19
CA LEU A 31 -4.84 -9.57 -8.47
C LEU A 31 -6.05 -10.50 -8.35
N VAL A 32 -6.36 -11.25 -9.40
CA VAL A 32 -7.63 -12.00 -9.46
C VAL A 32 -7.36 -13.49 -9.60
N ASN A 33 -7.73 -14.26 -8.59
CA ASN A 33 -7.74 -15.73 -8.65
C ASN A 33 -9.15 -16.33 -8.46
N ASP A 34 -10.15 -15.50 -8.16
CA ASP A 34 -11.56 -15.88 -8.08
C ASP A 34 -12.41 -14.85 -8.84
N GLY A 35 -13.00 -15.29 -9.95
CA GLY A 35 -13.81 -14.42 -10.80
C GLY A 35 -15.10 -13.95 -10.12
N THR A 36 -15.66 -14.74 -9.21
CA THR A 36 -16.89 -14.37 -8.47
C THR A 36 -16.58 -13.23 -7.52
N HIS A 37 -15.53 -13.37 -6.72
CA HIS A 37 -15.13 -12.32 -5.80
C HIS A 37 -14.79 -11.02 -6.52
N TYR A 38 -14.07 -11.10 -7.65
CA TYR A 38 -13.73 -9.94 -8.46
C TYR A 38 -14.97 -9.24 -9.04
N SER A 39 -15.90 -9.99 -9.63
CA SER A 39 -17.14 -9.41 -10.18
C SER A 39 -17.96 -8.68 -9.11
N GLU A 40 -18.16 -9.31 -7.96
CA GLU A 40 -18.88 -8.68 -6.84
C GLU A 40 -18.13 -7.46 -6.27
N MET A 41 -16.78 -7.47 -6.26
CA MET A 41 -15.99 -6.29 -5.91
C MET A 41 -16.28 -5.16 -6.88
N VAL A 42 -16.18 -5.40 -8.19
CA VAL A 42 -16.44 -4.40 -9.22
C VAL A 42 -17.87 -3.84 -9.11
N GLU A 43 -18.88 -4.69 -8.91
CA GLU A 43 -20.27 -4.26 -8.70
C GLU A 43 -20.41 -3.36 -7.47
N SER A 44 -19.75 -3.68 -6.35
CA SER A 44 -19.75 -2.85 -5.14
C SER A 44 -19.07 -1.49 -5.37
N PHE A 45 -18.03 -1.44 -6.21
CA PHE A 45 -17.36 -0.19 -6.57
C PHE A 45 -18.22 0.67 -7.49
N ILE A 46 -18.80 0.09 -8.55
CA ILE A 46 -19.69 0.80 -9.48
C ILE A 46 -20.90 1.38 -8.74
N SER A 47 -21.56 0.59 -7.90
CA SER A 47 -22.71 1.06 -7.09
C SER A 47 -22.33 2.12 -6.04
N SER A 48 -21.04 2.24 -5.72
CA SER A 48 -20.46 3.27 -4.85
C SER A 48 -19.91 4.49 -5.61
N GLY A 49 -20.16 4.58 -6.92
CA GLY A 49 -19.84 5.72 -7.76
C GLY A 49 -18.50 5.65 -8.50
N PHE A 50 -17.80 4.52 -8.48
CA PHE A 50 -16.62 4.28 -9.32
C PHE A 50 -17.05 3.80 -10.73
N ASP A 51 -17.73 4.67 -11.48
CA ASP A 51 -18.20 4.36 -12.83
C ASP A 51 -17.05 4.21 -13.86
N THR A 52 -17.37 3.66 -15.04
CA THR A 52 -16.40 3.46 -16.13
C THR A 52 -16.08 4.73 -16.91
N GLU A 53 -16.79 5.84 -16.66
CA GLU A 53 -16.47 7.14 -17.26
C GLU A 53 -15.21 7.72 -16.60
N THR A 54 -15.22 7.75 -15.27
CA THR A 54 -14.15 8.32 -14.44
C THR A 54 -13.10 7.31 -14.01
N CYS A 55 -13.43 6.02 -14.03
CA CYS A 55 -12.53 4.95 -13.59
C CYS A 55 -12.18 3.98 -14.72
N GLU A 56 -11.09 3.25 -14.53
CA GLU A 56 -10.75 2.03 -15.27
C GLU A 56 -10.49 0.88 -14.29
N TYR A 57 -10.76 -0.34 -14.73
CA TYR A 57 -10.57 -1.57 -13.96
C TYR A 57 -9.54 -2.44 -14.67
N ILE A 58 -8.43 -2.68 -13.98
CA ILE A 58 -7.29 -3.46 -14.46
C ILE A 58 -7.16 -4.67 -13.53
N TYR A 59 -7.18 -5.87 -14.09
CA TYR A 59 -6.93 -7.07 -13.31
C TYR A 59 -5.75 -7.87 -13.85
N LEU A 60 -5.01 -8.46 -12.92
CA LEU A 60 -3.90 -9.36 -13.18
C LEU A 60 -4.43 -10.78 -13.02
N ASP A 61 -4.54 -11.49 -14.14
CA ASP A 61 -5.21 -12.78 -14.23
C ASP A 61 -4.38 -13.92 -13.61
N ASN A 62 -4.86 -14.44 -12.47
CA ASN A 62 -4.41 -15.64 -11.80
C ASN A 62 -5.49 -16.73 -11.74
N LEU A 63 -6.55 -16.66 -12.55
CA LEU A 63 -7.72 -17.57 -12.48
C LEU A 63 -7.36 -19.03 -12.75
N LYS A 64 -6.42 -19.27 -13.67
CA LYS A 64 -5.97 -20.63 -14.03
C LYS A 64 -4.72 -21.06 -13.29
N SER A 65 -3.84 -20.12 -12.98
CA SER A 65 -2.54 -20.36 -12.34
C SER A 65 -1.95 -19.03 -11.86
N ASN A 66 -1.07 -19.06 -10.86
CA ASN A 66 -0.40 -17.88 -10.34
C ASN A 66 0.69 -17.35 -11.30
N GLN A 67 0.26 -16.70 -12.38
CA GLN A 67 1.14 -16.04 -13.35
C GLN A 67 1.73 -14.73 -12.79
N TRP A 68 0.97 -14.10 -11.88
CA TRP A 68 1.33 -12.85 -11.23
C TRP A 68 1.51 -13.05 -9.73
N GLU A 69 2.52 -12.40 -9.17
CA GLU A 69 2.68 -12.20 -7.73
C GLU A 69 2.58 -10.71 -7.41
N ALA A 70 2.45 -10.34 -6.13
CA ALA A 70 2.02 -8.98 -5.78
C ALA A 70 3.06 -7.90 -6.11
N TYR A 71 4.35 -8.15 -5.95
CA TYR A 71 5.36 -7.11 -6.13
C TYR A 71 5.49 -6.70 -7.61
N ASN A 72 5.86 -7.63 -8.49
CA ASN A 72 6.04 -7.36 -9.92
C ASN A 72 4.71 -7.25 -10.66
N GLY A 73 3.70 -8.05 -10.28
CA GLY A 73 2.39 -7.97 -10.91
C GLY A 73 1.75 -6.60 -10.69
N LEU A 74 1.71 -6.11 -9.45
CA LEU A 74 1.15 -4.77 -9.20
C LEU A 74 2.03 -3.66 -9.78
N ASN A 75 3.36 -3.83 -9.85
CA ASN A 75 4.20 -2.91 -10.62
C ASN A 75 3.82 -2.85 -12.10
N PHE A 76 3.52 -4.01 -12.72
CA PHE A 76 3.01 -4.08 -14.09
C PHE A 76 1.63 -3.43 -14.22
N GLY A 77 0.73 -3.63 -13.27
CA GLY A 77 -0.55 -2.93 -13.23
C GLY A 77 -0.38 -1.40 -13.13
N ILE A 78 0.49 -0.93 -12.23
CA ILE A 78 0.79 0.50 -12.04
C ILE A 78 1.37 1.13 -13.32
N SER A 79 2.22 0.41 -14.06
CA SER A 79 2.86 0.95 -15.28
C SER A 79 1.90 1.03 -16.46
N ASN A 80 0.84 0.23 -16.47
CA ASN A 80 -0.20 0.22 -17.51
C ASN A 80 -1.44 1.06 -17.14
N ALA A 81 -1.50 1.58 -15.91
CA ALA A 81 -2.58 2.43 -15.44
C ALA A 81 -2.51 3.87 -15.98
N SER A 82 -3.67 4.45 -16.25
CA SER A 82 -3.87 5.79 -16.81
C SER A 82 -4.53 6.78 -15.83
N GLY A 83 -4.96 6.31 -14.65
CA GLY A 83 -5.66 7.10 -13.64
C GLY A 83 -4.77 8.03 -12.84
N LYS A 84 -5.36 9.12 -12.34
CA LYS A 84 -4.68 10.08 -11.46
C LYS A 84 -4.29 9.45 -10.11
N HIS A 85 -5.14 8.56 -9.60
CA HIS A 85 -4.90 7.76 -8.40
C HIS A 85 -5.02 6.28 -8.76
N HIS A 86 -4.09 5.47 -8.25
CA HIS A 86 -4.15 4.02 -8.44
C HIS A 86 -4.63 3.41 -7.12
N ILE A 87 -5.80 2.77 -7.16
CA ILE A 87 -6.32 1.96 -6.07
C ILE A 87 -5.84 0.54 -6.32
N LEU A 88 -5.06 -0.01 -5.40
CA LEU A 88 -4.69 -1.43 -5.41
C LEU A 88 -5.47 -2.10 -4.29
N CYS A 89 -6.33 -3.04 -4.63
CA CYS A 89 -7.17 -3.72 -3.65
C CYS A 89 -7.24 -5.22 -3.89
N HIS A 90 -7.66 -5.94 -2.86
CA HIS A 90 -8.00 -7.36 -3.00
C HIS A 90 -9.39 -7.52 -3.64
N GLN A 91 -9.58 -8.62 -4.35
CA GLN A 91 -10.87 -8.99 -4.97
C GLN A 91 -11.99 -9.26 -3.96
N ASP A 92 -11.68 -9.43 -2.67
CA ASP A 92 -12.63 -9.71 -1.59
C ASP A 92 -12.92 -8.47 -0.72
N VAL A 93 -12.63 -7.28 -1.23
CA VAL A 93 -13.08 -5.99 -0.68
C VAL A 93 -14.48 -5.64 -1.22
N ARG A 94 -15.32 -5.06 -0.37
CA ARG A 94 -16.64 -4.50 -0.74
C ARG A 94 -16.82 -3.09 -0.19
N LEU A 95 -17.35 -2.18 -1.00
CA LEU A 95 -17.68 -0.81 -0.59
C LEU A 95 -19.10 -0.70 -0.03
N ASP A 96 -19.35 -1.36 1.11
CA ASP A 96 -20.68 -1.40 1.74
C ASP A 96 -21.04 -0.12 2.52
N PHE A 97 -20.06 0.77 2.75
CA PHE A 97 -20.18 1.89 3.68
C PHE A 97 -19.81 3.21 3.01
N ASP A 98 -18.50 3.49 2.87
CA ASP A 98 -18.03 4.75 2.29
C ASP A 98 -17.93 4.65 0.77
N LYS A 99 -18.37 5.72 0.10
CA LYS A 99 -18.44 5.84 -1.36
C LYS A 99 -17.32 6.72 -1.92
N ILE A 100 -17.29 6.86 -3.25
CA ILE A 100 -16.27 7.63 -3.96
C ILE A 100 -16.11 9.07 -3.43
N ASP A 101 -17.20 9.75 -3.05
CA ASP A 101 -17.13 11.13 -2.55
C ASP A 101 -16.45 11.23 -1.18
N VAL A 102 -16.61 10.21 -0.34
CA VAL A 102 -15.86 10.12 0.92
C VAL A 102 -14.38 9.95 0.62
N LEU A 103 -14.01 9.04 -0.30
CA LEU A 103 -12.61 8.86 -0.69
C LEU A 103 -12.00 10.16 -1.26
N ARG A 104 -12.71 10.84 -2.17
CA ARG A 104 -12.31 12.16 -2.70
C ARG A 104 -12.10 13.18 -1.58
N SER A 105 -13.02 13.24 -0.62
CA SER A 105 -12.89 14.11 0.55
C SER A 105 -11.64 13.78 1.38
N ARG A 106 -11.34 12.50 1.63
CA ARG A 106 -10.15 12.07 2.39
C ARG A 106 -8.85 12.36 1.66
N ILE A 107 -8.82 12.16 0.34
CA ILE A 107 -7.68 12.55 -0.51
C ILE A 107 -7.45 14.06 -0.43
N ASN A 108 -8.52 14.86 -0.51
CA ASN A 108 -8.43 16.31 -0.44
C ASN A 108 -7.97 16.79 0.95
N GLU A 109 -8.49 16.19 2.02
CA GLU A 109 -8.08 16.45 3.40
C GLU A 109 -6.56 16.21 3.59
N ILE A 110 -6.07 15.04 3.18
CA ILE A 110 -4.63 14.73 3.27
C ILE A 110 -3.81 15.60 2.34
N SER A 111 -4.27 15.88 1.12
CA SER A 111 -3.53 16.73 0.19
C SER A 111 -3.35 18.16 0.69
N LYS A 112 -4.30 18.69 1.48
CA LYS A 112 -4.17 19.99 2.15
C LYS A 112 -3.20 19.92 3.34
N LYS A 113 -3.23 18.83 4.11
CA LYS A 113 -2.40 18.64 5.31
C LYS A 113 -0.94 18.31 4.98
N ASP A 114 -0.72 17.48 3.98
CA ASP A 114 0.58 16.97 3.57
C ASP A 114 0.62 16.78 2.04
N PRO A 115 1.03 17.79 1.25
CA PRO A 115 1.15 17.69 -0.20
C PRO A 115 2.11 16.60 -0.70
N ASN A 116 2.95 16.07 0.20
CA ASN A 116 3.94 15.03 -0.06
C ASN A 116 3.51 13.62 0.38
N TRP A 117 2.23 13.40 0.67
CA TRP A 117 1.72 12.05 0.84
C TRP A 117 2.00 11.18 -0.41
N GLY A 118 2.32 9.91 -0.16
CA GLY A 118 2.64 8.91 -1.19
C GLY A 118 1.61 7.78 -1.26
N VAL A 119 1.23 7.24 -0.10
CA VAL A 119 0.32 6.08 0.00
C VAL A 119 -0.76 6.34 1.04
N LEU A 120 -2.01 6.05 0.70
CA LEU A 120 -3.12 6.00 1.67
C LEU A 120 -3.64 4.56 1.77
N GLY A 121 -4.24 4.20 2.89
CA GLY A 121 -4.96 2.94 3.06
C GLY A 121 -5.96 3.03 4.21
N ASN A 122 -6.69 1.95 4.49
CA ASN A 122 -7.70 1.93 5.55
C ASN A 122 -7.24 1.20 6.83
N ALA A 123 -6.12 0.48 6.78
CA ALA A 123 -5.54 -0.21 7.93
C ALA A 123 -4.02 -0.18 7.88
N GLY A 124 -3.35 -0.09 9.04
CA GLY A 124 -1.90 0.03 9.08
C GLY A 124 -1.30 0.11 10.49
N GLY A 125 0.01 0.29 10.55
CA GLY A 125 0.75 0.37 11.80
C GLY A 125 1.90 1.38 11.78
N SER A 126 2.35 1.80 12.96
CA SER A 126 3.38 2.84 13.14
C SER A 126 4.74 2.27 13.55
N LEU A 127 5.71 3.16 13.82
CA LEU A 127 6.96 2.79 14.49
C LEU A 127 6.72 2.25 15.91
N ASN A 128 5.59 2.61 16.55
CA ASN A 128 5.20 2.03 17.82
C ASN A 128 4.64 0.61 17.61
N PRO A 129 5.34 -0.45 18.08
CA PRO A 129 4.94 -1.84 17.91
C PRO A 129 3.62 -2.21 18.62
N ASN A 130 3.09 -1.31 19.47
CA ASN A 130 1.81 -1.50 20.15
C ASN A 130 0.65 -0.73 19.50
N GLN A 131 0.90 0.04 18.43
CA GLN A 131 -0.10 0.92 17.85
C GLN A 131 -0.40 0.60 16.39
N THR A 132 -1.67 0.26 16.15
CA THR A 132 -2.28 0.10 14.82
C THR A 132 -3.38 1.15 14.64
N TYR A 133 -3.73 1.41 13.39
CA TYR A 133 -4.82 2.30 13.00
C TYR A 133 -5.68 1.57 11.99
N LEU A 134 -7.00 1.56 12.19
CA LEU A 134 -7.93 0.74 11.41
C LEU A 134 -9.21 1.52 11.11
N ARG A 135 -9.74 1.34 9.91
CA ARG A 135 -11.09 1.72 9.49
C ARG A 135 -11.66 0.63 8.58
N ILE A 136 -12.24 -0.41 9.18
CA ILE A 136 -12.57 -1.64 8.45
C ILE A 136 -13.69 -2.41 9.14
N THR A 137 -14.48 -3.15 8.35
CA THR A 137 -15.26 -4.30 8.84
C THR A 137 -14.66 -5.56 8.23
N ASP A 138 -14.37 -6.57 9.04
CA ASP A 138 -13.84 -7.87 8.60
C ASP A 138 -14.50 -9.02 9.39
N PRO A 139 -14.20 -10.30 9.14
CA PRO A 139 -14.82 -11.41 9.87
C PRO A 139 -14.61 -11.38 11.39
N THR A 140 -13.59 -10.66 11.86
CA THR A 140 -13.20 -10.58 13.27
C THR A 140 -13.64 -9.28 13.94
N THR A 141 -14.05 -8.28 13.16
CA THR A 141 -14.37 -6.94 13.64
C THR A 141 -15.61 -6.36 12.96
N SER A 142 -16.52 -5.81 13.75
CA SER A 142 -17.68 -5.06 13.24
C SER A 142 -17.41 -3.57 13.34
N ASN A 143 -17.36 -2.85 12.21
CA ASN A 143 -17.20 -1.40 12.16
C ASN A 143 -15.99 -0.86 12.97
N ALA A 144 -14.82 -1.50 12.81
CA ALA A 144 -13.64 -1.10 13.55
C ALA A 144 -13.18 0.32 13.18
N LYS A 145 -12.95 1.14 14.20
CA LYS A 145 -12.26 2.44 14.10
C LYS A 145 -11.24 2.54 15.23
N VAL A 146 -9.97 2.32 14.90
CA VAL A 146 -8.88 2.30 15.88
C VAL A 146 -7.94 3.49 15.66
N GLY A 147 -7.74 4.26 16.74
CA GLY A 147 -6.92 5.48 16.73
C GLY A 147 -7.62 6.69 16.10
N ARG A 148 -6.95 7.86 16.15
CA ARG A 148 -7.45 9.10 15.53
C ARG A 148 -7.01 9.16 14.07
N LEU A 149 -7.97 9.16 13.16
CA LEU A 149 -7.74 9.20 11.72
C LEU A 149 -7.91 10.62 11.16
N PRO A 150 -7.17 11.00 10.10
CA PRO A 150 -6.13 10.21 9.48
C PRO A 150 -4.83 10.17 10.32
N ALA A 151 -4.14 9.03 10.29
CA ALA A 151 -2.95 8.76 11.08
C ALA A 151 -1.75 8.45 10.18
N LYS A 152 -0.59 9.08 10.47
CA LYS A 152 0.67 8.76 9.80
C LYS A 152 1.14 7.37 10.22
N VAL A 153 1.53 6.54 9.25
CA VAL A 153 1.91 5.13 9.46
C VAL A 153 3.18 4.77 8.71
N MET A 154 3.75 3.63 9.07
CA MET A 154 4.96 3.04 8.47
C MET A 154 4.68 1.76 7.69
N SER A 155 3.45 1.26 7.79
CA SER A 155 2.94 0.16 6.99
C SER A 155 1.45 0.35 6.79
N LEU A 156 0.97 -0.17 5.67
CA LEU A 156 -0.44 -0.31 5.37
C LEU A 156 -0.74 -1.79 5.10
N ASP A 157 -1.97 -2.17 5.40
CA ASP A 157 -2.52 -3.46 5.02
C ASP A 157 -2.73 -3.53 3.50
N GLU A 158 -2.55 -4.72 2.96
CA GLU A 158 -2.58 -5.00 1.53
C GLU A 158 -3.97 -4.94 0.89
N ASN A 159 -5.04 -5.02 1.70
CA ASN A 159 -6.42 -5.10 1.24
C ASN A 159 -6.85 -3.87 0.41
N PHE A 160 -6.37 -2.67 0.75
CA PHE A 160 -6.68 -1.42 0.07
C PHE A 160 -5.54 -0.40 0.24
N LEU A 161 -4.92 -0.07 -0.88
CA LEU A 161 -3.86 0.91 -1.00
C LEU A 161 -4.25 1.93 -2.07
N LEU A 162 -3.96 3.21 -1.84
CA LEU A 162 -4.14 4.26 -2.82
C LEU A 162 -2.83 5.00 -3.04
N LEU A 163 -2.35 4.98 -4.28
CA LEU A 163 -1.14 5.68 -4.72
C LEU A 163 -1.49 6.89 -5.58
N LYS A 164 -0.67 7.92 -5.48
CA LYS A 164 -0.75 9.07 -6.39
C LYS A 164 0.12 8.81 -7.62
N ALA A 165 -0.47 8.74 -8.81
CA ALA A 165 0.26 8.40 -10.05
C ALA A 165 1.41 9.37 -10.35
N SER A 166 1.26 10.65 -10.00
CA SER A 166 2.32 11.67 -10.16
C SER A 166 3.56 11.41 -9.31
N LYS A 167 3.46 10.59 -8.26
CA LYS A 167 4.58 10.25 -7.37
C LYS A 167 5.41 9.05 -7.85
N ARG A 168 4.92 8.31 -8.86
CA ARG A 168 5.65 7.19 -9.51
C ARG A 168 6.22 6.19 -8.50
N LEU A 169 5.41 5.83 -7.50
CA LEU A 169 5.76 4.78 -6.56
C LEU A 169 5.65 3.41 -7.23
N ALA A 170 6.54 2.51 -6.84
CA ALA A 170 6.62 1.13 -7.29
C ALA A 170 7.13 0.27 -6.12
N PHE A 171 6.74 -0.99 -6.10
CA PHE A 171 7.20 -1.99 -5.16
C PHE A 171 8.65 -2.40 -5.45
N SER A 172 9.34 -2.92 -4.43
CA SER A 172 10.66 -3.53 -4.56
C SER A 172 10.66 -4.68 -5.58
N THR A 173 11.70 -4.76 -6.40
CA THR A 173 11.88 -5.84 -7.40
C THR A 173 12.70 -7.02 -6.85
N ASP A 174 13.29 -6.89 -5.66
CA ASP A 174 14.06 -7.94 -4.98
C ASP A 174 13.23 -8.75 -3.97
N LEU A 175 11.91 -8.53 -3.95
CA LEU A 175 10.94 -9.27 -3.16
C LEU A 175 9.87 -9.87 -4.08
N LEU A 176 9.34 -11.03 -3.70
CA LEU A 176 8.34 -11.79 -4.45
C LEU A 176 7.29 -12.33 -3.50
N GLY A 177 6.04 -12.49 -3.95
CA GLY A 177 4.96 -13.18 -3.23
C GLY A 177 3.79 -12.27 -2.89
N PHE A 178 2.99 -12.63 -1.88
CA PHE A 178 1.67 -12.01 -1.60
C PHE A 178 1.56 -11.33 -0.23
N HIS A 179 2.67 -11.17 0.49
CA HIS A 179 2.69 -10.55 1.81
C HIS A 179 3.72 -9.42 1.91
N PHE A 180 3.48 -8.49 2.83
CA PHE A 180 4.33 -7.36 3.16
C PHE A 180 4.48 -6.29 2.08
N TYR A 181 3.80 -6.41 0.93
CA TYR A 181 3.91 -5.40 -0.12
C TYR A 181 3.25 -4.07 0.27
N GLY A 182 2.24 -4.08 1.17
CA GLY A 182 1.69 -2.87 1.77
C GLY A 182 2.67 -2.16 2.71
N THR A 183 3.53 -2.92 3.38
CA THR A 183 4.66 -2.38 4.15
C THR A 183 5.75 -1.87 3.20
N ASP A 184 6.11 -2.66 2.20
CA ASP A 184 7.12 -2.34 1.19
C ASP A 184 6.85 -0.97 0.53
N ILE A 185 5.64 -0.75 0.01
CA ILE A 185 5.32 0.49 -0.70
C ILE A 185 5.36 1.72 0.22
N CYS A 186 5.06 1.55 1.51
CA CYS A 186 5.23 2.63 2.50
C CYS A 186 6.70 2.98 2.70
N GLN A 187 7.59 1.99 2.73
CA GLN A 187 9.02 2.23 2.85
C GLN A 187 9.60 2.82 1.57
N GLN A 188 9.15 2.36 0.40
CA GLN A 188 9.49 2.94 -0.89
C GLN A 188 9.06 4.42 -0.99
N ALA A 189 7.89 4.76 -0.45
CA ALA A 189 7.44 6.14 -0.33
C ALA A 189 8.35 6.96 0.59
N MET A 190 8.68 6.43 1.77
CA MET A 190 9.57 7.09 2.73
C MET A 190 10.97 7.36 2.14
N PHE A 191 11.57 6.41 1.42
CA PHE A 191 12.87 6.62 0.75
C PHE A 191 12.86 7.76 -0.26
N ARG A 192 11.68 8.13 -0.75
CA ARG A 192 11.46 9.24 -1.69
C ARG A 192 10.96 10.52 -0.99
N GLY A 193 11.05 10.59 0.34
CA GLY A 193 10.62 11.74 1.14
C GLY A 193 9.10 11.89 1.24
N MET A 194 8.34 10.83 0.99
CA MET A 194 6.88 10.83 1.05
C MET A 194 6.35 10.14 2.31
N ASN A 195 5.11 10.45 2.67
CA ASN A 195 4.47 9.90 3.86
C ASN A 195 3.29 8.99 3.53
N SER A 196 3.04 8.01 4.39
CA SER A 196 1.89 7.11 4.29
C SER A 196 0.87 7.35 5.41
N TYR A 197 -0.42 7.20 5.11
CA TYR A 197 -1.49 7.45 6.07
C TYR A 197 -2.58 6.38 6.03
N VAL A 198 -3.08 6.02 7.21
CA VAL A 198 -4.42 5.42 7.33
C VAL A 198 -5.44 6.56 7.31
N ILE A 199 -6.38 6.52 6.37
CA ILE A 199 -7.47 7.48 6.23
C ILE A 199 -8.78 6.91 6.78
N ASP A 200 -9.72 7.81 7.11
CA ASP A 200 -11.07 7.42 7.52
C ASP A 200 -11.93 7.10 6.29
N PHE A 201 -11.64 5.94 5.67
CA PHE A 201 -12.38 5.36 4.56
C PHE A 201 -12.76 3.91 4.90
N HIS A 202 -14.05 3.67 5.08
CA HIS A 202 -14.62 2.42 5.57
C HIS A 202 -15.08 1.52 4.45
N LEU A 203 -14.53 0.32 4.46
CA LEU A 203 -14.89 -0.77 3.57
C LEU A 203 -15.03 -2.07 4.36
N ARG A 204 -15.62 -3.06 3.71
CA ARG A 204 -15.61 -4.44 4.17
C ARG A 204 -14.48 -5.21 3.48
N HIS A 205 -13.80 -6.06 4.24
CA HIS A 205 -12.86 -7.06 3.74
C HIS A 205 -13.37 -8.44 4.17
N LEU A 206 -13.63 -9.33 3.22
CA LEU A 206 -14.33 -10.59 3.52
C LEU A 206 -13.44 -11.65 4.17
N SER A 207 -12.11 -11.47 4.15
CA SER A 207 -11.17 -12.41 4.76
C SER A 207 -10.37 -11.78 5.91
N SER A 208 -9.79 -12.63 6.78
CA SER A 208 -8.99 -12.21 7.94
C SER A 208 -7.46 -12.24 7.67
N GLY A 209 -7.06 -12.54 6.44
CA GLY A 209 -5.67 -12.86 6.07
C GLY A 209 -5.17 -14.21 6.60
N ASN A 210 -4.08 -14.71 6.01
CA ASN A 210 -3.47 -15.99 6.37
C ASN A 210 -2.01 -15.80 6.80
N ARG A 211 -1.61 -16.41 7.93
CA ARG A 211 -0.22 -16.43 8.44
C ARG A 211 0.39 -17.83 8.25
N ASN A 212 0.32 -18.31 7.02
CA ASN A 212 0.86 -19.60 6.59
C ASN A 212 2.40 -19.57 6.50
N ASP A 213 2.99 -20.66 6.00
CA ASP A 213 4.45 -20.76 5.85
C ASP A 213 5.03 -19.69 4.91
N ASP A 214 4.31 -19.33 3.85
CA ASP A 214 4.71 -18.26 2.93
C ASP A 214 4.82 -16.92 3.66
N PHE A 215 3.87 -16.60 4.55
CA PHE A 215 3.94 -15.40 5.38
C PHE A 215 5.23 -15.34 6.21
N TRP A 216 5.60 -16.45 6.87
CA TRP A 216 6.80 -16.49 7.71
C TRP A 216 8.10 -16.48 6.90
N LYS A 217 8.08 -17.10 5.72
CA LYS A 217 9.18 -17.02 4.75
C LYS A 217 9.38 -15.57 4.28
N LEU A 218 8.33 -14.94 3.76
CA LEU A 218 8.38 -13.55 3.28
C LEU A 218 8.69 -12.55 4.38
N LYS A 219 8.30 -12.83 5.63
CA LYS A 219 8.74 -12.03 6.78
C LYS A 219 10.27 -12.03 6.91
N LYS A 220 10.92 -13.18 6.76
CA LYS A 220 12.40 -13.29 6.84
C LYS A 220 13.05 -12.60 5.66
N ASP A 221 12.53 -12.83 4.45
CA ASP A 221 13.05 -12.23 3.21
C ASP A 221 12.94 -10.71 3.25
N PHE A 222 11.80 -10.18 3.71
CA PHE A 222 11.59 -8.76 3.93
C PHE A 222 12.61 -8.17 4.92
N ILE A 223 12.81 -8.82 6.08
CA ILE A 223 13.79 -8.36 7.08
C ILE A 223 15.21 -8.34 6.49
N GLU A 224 15.60 -9.37 5.75
CA GLU A 224 16.94 -9.46 5.15
C GLU A 224 17.16 -8.47 3.99
N SER A 225 16.12 -8.21 3.19
CA SER A 225 16.17 -7.17 2.15
C SER A 225 16.28 -5.77 2.77
N TYR A 226 15.45 -5.47 3.78
CA TYR A 226 15.33 -4.12 4.33
C TYR A 226 16.39 -3.75 5.36
N ARG A 227 17.02 -4.71 6.05
CA ARG A 227 18.09 -4.40 7.00
C ARG A 227 19.31 -3.71 6.38
N LYS A 228 19.52 -3.85 5.07
CA LYS A 228 20.59 -3.15 4.34
C LYS A 228 20.18 -1.75 3.88
N LYS A 229 18.89 -1.42 3.99
CA LYS A 229 18.25 -0.21 3.47
C LYS A 229 17.81 0.75 4.59
N LEU A 230 17.75 0.27 5.85
CA LEU A 230 17.18 1.00 6.98
C LEU A 230 18.03 0.87 8.24
N ALA A 231 18.14 1.99 8.95
CA ALA A 231 18.63 2.03 10.32
C ALA A 231 17.71 1.26 11.28
N ASP A 232 18.22 1.01 12.49
CA ASP A 232 17.53 0.30 13.57
C ASP A 232 16.12 0.86 13.81
N ARG A 233 15.07 0.07 13.58
CA ARG A 233 13.69 0.46 13.88
C ARG A 233 12.68 -0.65 14.02
N PHE A 234 11.59 -0.32 14.71
CA PHE A 234 10.39 -1.14 14.71
C PHE A 234 9.44 -0.75 13.59
N ILE A 235 8.78 -1.74 13.01
CA ILE A 235 7.62 -1.55 12.14
C ILE A 235 6.50 -2.44 12.64
N ARG A 236 5.37 -1.83 13.00
CA ARG A 236 4.11 -2.54 13.23
C ARG A 236 3.39 -2.66 11.90
N THR A 237 2.97 -3.87 11.54
CA THR A 237 1.89 -4.12 10.57
C THR A 237 0.60 -4.46 11.31
N THR A 238 -0.52 -4.58 10.61
CA THR A 238 -1.80 -5.05 11.19
C THR A 238 -1.63 -6.41 11.89
N VAL A 239 -0.98 -7.35 11.21
CA VAL A 239 -0.86 -8.75 11.66
C VAL A 239 0.47 -9.11 12.32
N SER A 240 1.53 -8.31 12.17
CA SER A 240 2.88 -8.66 12.62
C SER A 240 3.70 -7.47 13.11
N ARG A 241 4.89 -7.77 13.63
CA ARG A 241 5.87 -6.80 14.15
C ARG A 241 7.23 -7.20 13.62
N LEU A 242 7.96 -6.19 13.17
CA LEU A 242 9.29 -6.30 12.60
C LEU A 242 10.22 -5.42 13.42
N TYR A 243 11.41 -5.95 13.71
CA TYR A 243 12.56 -5.14 14.04
C TYR A 243 13.54 -5.22 12.87
N LEU A 244 13.95 -4.07 12.33
CA LEU A 244 14.92 -3.98 11.25
C LEU A 244 16.20 -3.38 11.82
N SER A 245 17.34 -3.93 11.43
CA SER A 245 18.66 -3.45 11.85
C SER A 245 19.74 -3.98 10.94
N GLU A 246 20.68 -3.12 10.56
CA GLU A 246 21.89 -3.50 9.84
C GLU A 246 22.65 -4.64 10.53
N SER A 247 22.57 -4.74 11.86
CA SER A 247 23.13 -5.86 12.61
C SER A 247 22.27 -7.12 12.47
N LYS A 248 22.85 -8.18 11.87
CA LYS A 248 22.20 -9.50 11.75
C LYS A 248 21.81 -10.04 13.11
N PHE A 249 22.70 -9.86 14.09
CA PHE A 249 22.47 -10.31 15.46
C PHE A 249 21.27 -9.60 16.09
N LYS A 250 21.22 -8.26 16.05
CA LYS A 250 20.08 -7.51 16.59
C LYS A 250 18.78 -7.88 15.87
N SER A 251 18.81 -7.97 14.54
CA SER A 251 17.66 -8.39 13.72
C SER A 251 17.16 -9.78 14.11
N GLN A 252 18.04 -10.76 14.30
CA GLN A 252 17.64 -12.10 14.74
C GLN A 252 17.12 -12.09 16.17
N LEU A 253 17.80 -11.42 17.10
CA LEU A 253 17.45 -11.42 18.52
C LEU A 253 16.10 -10.74 18.76
N PHE A 254 15.91 -9.51 18.29
CA PHE A 254 14.73 -8.71 18.62
C PHE A 254 13.47 -9.12 17.84
N ASN A 255 13.60 -9.92 16.76
CA ASN A 255 12.45 -10.58 16.14
C ASN A 255 12.05 -11.90 16.81
N LYS A 256 12.81 -12.42 17.79
CA LYS A 256 12.35 -13.58 18.59
C LYS A 256 11.15 -13.18 19.46
N PRO A 257 10.15 -14.07 19.65
CA PRO A 257 8.93 -13.73 20.39
C PRO A 257 9.17 -13.20 21.81
N PHE A 258 10.11 -13.78 22.55
CA PHE A 258 10.41 -13.35 23.92
C PHE A 258 11.02 -11.94 23.96
N ALA A 259 11.98 -11.63 23.08
CA ALA A 259 12.65 -10.33 23.03
C ALA A 259 11.68 -9.24 22.58
N MET A 260 10.90 -9.51 21.53
CA MET A 260 9.84 -8.61 21.06
C MET A 260 8.82 -8.32 22.18
N LYS A 261 8.40 -9.35 22.93
CA LYS A 261 7.48 -9.19 24.07
C LYS A 261 8.10 -8.34 25.17
N PHE A 262 9.37 -8.58 25.51
CA PHE A 262 10.10 -7.80 26.51
C PHE A 262 10.20 -6.33 26.12
N LEU A 263 10.74 -6.01 24.94
CA LEU A 263 10.94 -4.64 24.46
C LEU A 263 9.64 -3.85 24.42
N ARG A 264 8.53 -4.49 24.04
CA ARG A 264 7.20 -3.88 24.02
C ARG A 264 6.65 -3.57 25.40
N LYS A 265 6.85 -4.47 26.37
CA LYS A 265 6.35 -4.32 27.74
C LYS A 265 7.14 -3.28 28.53
N THR A 266 8.45 -3.23 28.34
CA THR A 266 9.34 -2.29 29.04
C THR A 266 9.37 -0.89 28.42
N GLY A 267 8.88 -0.75 27.18
CA GLY A 267 8.94 0.52 26.45
C GLY A 267 10.31 0.81 25.83
N LEU A 268 11.28 -0.10 25.96
CA LEU A 268 12.63 0.04 25.39
C LEU A 268 12.62 0.17 23.86
N TYR A 269 11.54 -0.22 23.18
CA TYR A 269 11.39 0.00 21.74
C TYR A 269 11.51 1.48 21.33
N LYS A 270 11.27 2.42 22.25
CA LYS A 270 11.37 3.87 22.00
C LYS A 270 12.80 4.35 21.72
N PHE A 271 13.83 3.58 22.09
CA PHE A 271 15.22 3.89 21.77
C PHE A 271 15.61 3.57 20.32
N PHE A 272 14.67 3.02 19.53
CA PHE A 272 14.88 2.60 18.13
C PHE A 272 13.88 3.30 17.18
N GLN A 273 13.52 4.56 17.43
CA GLN A 273 12.58 5.32 16.60
C GLN A 273 13.30 6.36 15.75
#